data_AF-A0A7X9E1U0-F1
#
_entry.id   AF-A0A7X9E1U0-F1
#
_cell.length_a   1.000
_cell.length_b   1.000
_cell.length_c   1.000
_cell.angle_alpha   90.00
_cell.angle_beta   90.00
_cell.angle_gamma   90.00
#
_symmetry.space_group_name_H-M   'P 1'
#
loop_
_entity.id
_entity.type
_entity.pdbx_description
1 polymer ?
#
loop_
_entity_poly.entity_id
_entity_poly.type
_entity_poly.pdbx_seq_one_letter_code
_entity_poly.pdbx_strand_id
1 'polypeptide(L)'
;MSGIVIILFAMVVFSFSYKYYGGFITRKLSVTSSKEIPSHTMYDGVDYCPAKTPVLVGHHFASIAGAGPIVGPIIAASFGWVPVYVWILVGATFIGGVHDYTSIVASVRHKGKSIGQIIDTYIGHNGKKLFLLFAWATLILVIAVFMLIVATTFESIPSSGTSSLLFILLAVAFGLTVYKYKFPLLVSSIIGVILLFFCIYLGNIFPIQLSKDVWIYILIAYIFVASVTPVWILLQPRDYLNSFFLYALMAGGIVGLFFTFPEVHLAPVTNFQIDKIGYLFPALFVTVACGAISGFHSIVGSGTTSKQLDKESDARVVGYGSMLIEGILAVLALLSVASLDQQHFLELLETKGAVAAFSTGVANFINN
;
A
#
# COMPACT_ATOMS: atom_id res chain seq x y z
N MET A 1 -21.16 -7.29 -17.01
CA MET A 1 -21.53 -6.55 -15.78
C MET A 1 -20.72 -5.27 -15.74
N SER A 2 -21.31 -4.12 -15.41
CA SER A 2 -20.57 -2.84 -15.45
C SER A 2 -19.54 -2.74 -14.32
N GLY A 3 -18.31 -2.33 -14.65
CA GLY A 3 -17.26 -2.09 -13.67
C GLY A 3 -17.64 -1.04 -12.62
N ILE A 4 -18.51 -0.08 -12.97
CA ILE A 4 -19.04 0.94 -12.05
C ILE A 4 -19.84 0.28 -10.91
N VAL A 5 -20.67 -0.70 -11.23
CA VAL A 5 -21.49 -1.39 -10.23
C VAL A 5 -20.59 -2.13 -9.24
N ILE A 6 -19.50 -2.73 -9.72
CA ILE A 6 -18.52 -3.45 -8.89
C ILE A 6 -17.80 -2.50 -7.94
N ILE A 7 -17.28 -1.37 -8.43
CA ILE A 7 -16.55 -0.43 -7.57
C ILE A 7 -17.50 0.25 -6.57
N LEU A 8 -18.71 0.63 -6.99
CA LEU A 8 -19.71 1.21 -6.10
C LEU A 8 -20.14 0.23 -5.01
N PHE A 9 -20.38 -1.03 -5.36
CA PHE A 9 -20.70 -2.06 -4.37
C PHE A 9 -19.56 -2.21 -3.35
N ALA A 10 -18.29 -2.24 -3.81
CA ALA A 10 -17.14 -2.28 -2.92
C ALA A 10 -17.07 -1.06 -1.99
N MET A 11 -17.28 0.14 -2.52
CA MET A 11 -17.32 1.37 -1.71
C MET A 11 -18.42 1.35 -0.65
N VAL A 12 -19.61 0.84 -0.98
CA VAL A 12 -20.71 0.69 -0.01
C VAL A 12 -20.34 -0.33 1.05
N VAL A 13 -19.84 -1.51 0.65
CA VAL A 13 -19.41 -2.57 1.58
C VAL A 13 -18.35 -2.03 2.53
N PHE A 14 -17.30 -1.40 2.02
CA PHE A 14 -16.22 -0.86 2.86
C PHE A 14 -16.66 0.31 3.74
N SER A 15 -17.54 1.18 3.26
CA SER A 15 -18.13 2.25 4.09
C SER A 15 -18.96 1.66 5.23
N PHE A 16 -19.73 0.60 4.96
CA PHE A 16 -20.48 -0.13 5.97
C PHE A 16 -19.54 -0.84 6.96
N SER A 17 -18.53 -1.54 6.46
CA SER A 17 -17.48 -2.19 7.26
C SER A 17 -16.80 -1.20 8.19
N TYR A 18 -16.39 -0.02 7.70
CA TYR A 18 -15.79 1.03 8.51
C TYR A 18 -16.71 1.48 9.65
N LYS A 19 -17.97 1.81 9.32
CA LYS A 19 -18.94 2.36 10.28
C LYS A 19 -19.36 1.33 11.33
N TYR A 20 -19.75 0.13 10.89
CA TYR A 20 -20.37 -0.86 11.76
C TYR A 20 -19.35 -1.82 12.36
N TYR A 21 -18.52 -2.46 11.52
CA TYR A 21 -17.58 -3.47 11.98
C TYR A 21 -16.34 -2.85 12.63
N GLY A 22 -15.73 -1.83 12.01
CA GLY A 22 -14.69 -1.01 12.63
C GLY A 22 -15.17 -0.38 13.94
N GLY A 23 -16.40 0.15 13.96
CA GLY A 23 -17.03 0.65 15.18
C GLY A 23 -17.28 -0.44 16.25
N PHE A 24 -17.65 -1.65 15.85
CA PHE A 24 -17.77 -2.80 16.75
C PHE A 24 -16.42 -3.15 17.40
N ILE A 25 -15.34 -3.20 16.62
CA ILE A 25 -13.99 -3.46 17.12
C ILE A 25 -13.54 -2.35 18.09
N THR A 26 -13.77 -1.08 17.75
CA THR A 26 -13.46 0.06 18.63
C THR A 26 -14.15 -0.08 19.99
N ARG A 27 -15.44 -0.46 20.01
CA ARG A 27 -16.18 -0.72 21.26
C ARG A 27 -15.64 -1.93 22.00
N LYS A 28 -15.33 -3.02 21.30
CA LYS A 28 -14.81 -4.27 21.89
C LYS A 28 -13.45 -4.07 22.54
N LEU A 29 -12.60 -3.24 21.94
CA LEU A 29 -11.28 -2.90 22.47
C LEU A 29 -11.32 -1.77 23.51
N SER A 30 -12.46 -1.13 23.74
CA SER A 30 -12.60 0.04 24.62
C SER A 30 -11.59 1.15 24.28
N VAL A 31 -11.45 1.46 22.99
CA VAL A 31 -10.55 2.54 22.51
C VAL A 31 -11.12 3.90 22.88
N THR A 32 -10.31 4.77 23.47
CA THR A 32 -10.75 6.07 24.01
C THR A 32 -9.77 7.18 23.65
N SER A 33 -10.26 8.39 23.41
CA SER A 33 -9.40 9.56 23.18
C SER A 33 -8.87 10.21 24.48
N SER A 34 -9.28 9.72 25.65
CA SER A 34 -8.95 10.33 26.95
C SER A 34 -7.62 9.89 27.55
N LYS A 35 -7.01 8.83 27.02
CA LYS A 35 -5.72 8.32 27.50
C LYS A 35 -4.60 9.01 26.74
N GLU A 36 -3.59 9.51 27.47
CA GLU A 36 -2.35 9.92 26.86
C GLU A 36 -1.67 8.71 26.20
N ILE A 37 -1.13 8.92 25.00
CA ILE A 37 -0.54 7.88 24.17
C ILE A 37 0.98 8.07 24.06
N PRO A 38 1.72 7.07 23.57
CA PRO A 38 3.19 7.10 23.57
C PRO A 38 3.80 8.26 22.79
N SER A 39 3.17 8.72 21.71
CA SER A 39 3.65 9.87 20.92
C SER A 39 3.78 11.16 21.73
N HIS A 40 2.91 11.35 22.74
CA HIS A 40 2.93 12.52 23.63
C HIS A 40 3.78 12.24 24.88
N THR A 41 3.60 11.08 25.52
CA THR A 41 4.28 10.73 26.79
C THR A 41 5.75 10.36 26.64
N MET A 42 6.17 9.92 25.45
CA MET A 42 7.53 9.49 25.14
C MET A 42 8.13 10.30 23.99
N TYR A 43 7.65 11.54 23.78
CA TYR A 43 8.08 12.40 22.69
C TYR A 43 9.61 12.54 22.64
N ASP A 44 10.19 12.18 21.50
CA ASP A 44 11.63 12.30 21.24
C ASP A 44 11.96 13.15 20.01
N GLY A 45 10.93 13.61 19.28
CA GLY A 45 11.08 14.39 18.05
C GLY A 45 11.69 13.61 16.87
N VAL A 46 11.83 12.29 16.99
CA VAL A 46 12.40 11.41 15.97
C VAL A 46 11.42 10.29 15.61
N ASP A 47 11.14 9.41 16.57
CA ASP A 47 10.30 8.22 16.42
C ASP A 47 8.91 8.45 17.04
N TYR A 48 8.89 9.00 18.25
CA TYR A 48 7.68 9.37 18.98
C TYR A 48 7.39 10.84 18.74
N CYS A 49 6.49 11.10 17.80
CA CYS A 49 6.13 12.45 17.41
C CYS A 49 4.67 12.46 16.91
N PRO A 50 3.75 13.17 17.58
CA PRO A 50 2.34 13.18 17.19
C PRO A 50 2.16 13.84 15.82
N ALA A 51 1.53 13.12 14.91
CA ALA A 51 1.18 13.58 13.58
C ALA A 51 -0.33 13.82 13.48
N LYS A 52 -0.72 14.82 12.68
CA LYS A 52 -2.14 15.04 12.35
C LYS A 52 -2.70 13.81 11.65
N THR A 53 -3.92 13.41 11.99
CA THR A 53 -4.56 12.19 11.45
C THR A 53 -4.47 12.07 9.92
N PRO A 54 -4.75 13.11 9.10
CA PRO A 54 -4.65 12.98 7.63
C PRO A 54 -3.23 12.71 7.14
N VAL A 55 -2.22 13.29 7.80
CA VAL A 55 -0.80 13.05 7.47
C VAL A 55 -0.44 11.61 7.79
N LEU A 56 -0.90 11.11 8.95
CA LEU A 56 -0.62 9.75 9.37
C LEU A 56 -1.39 8.69 8.56
N VAL A 57 -2.62 9.00 8.13
CA VAL A 57 -3.35 8.18 7.14
C VAL A 57 -2.55 8.09 5.85
N GLY A 58 -2.07 9.22 5.31
CA GLY A 58 -1.24 9.23 4.10
C GLY A 58 0.04 8.40 4.25
N HIS A 59 0.76 8.59 5.36
CA HIS A 59 1.96 7.80 5.66
C HIS A 59 1.65 6.30 5.76
N HIS A 60 0.71 5.92 6.63
CA HIS A 60 0.38 4.52 6.86
C HIS A 60 -0.15 3.85 5.60
N PHE A 61 -1.09 4.50 4.89
CA PHE A 61 -1.61 4.04 3.61
C PHE A 61 -0.49 3.83 2.59
N ALA A 62 0.40 4.81 2.38
CA ALA A 62 1.50 4.66 1.43
C ALA A 62 2.51 3.57 1.84
N SER A 63 2.69 3.34 3.14
CA SER A 63 3.59 2.30 3.65
C SER A 63 3.00 0.88 3.52
N ILE A 64 1.67 0.73 3.50
CA ILE A 64 0.99 -0.57 3.32
C ILE A 64 0.62 -0.83 1.85
N ALA A 65 0.18 0.21 1.13
CA ALA A 65 -0.22 0.16 -0.27
C ALA A 65 1.00 0.23 -1.20
N GLY A 66 1.84 -0.81 -1.14
CA GLY A 66 2.95 -1.03 -2.07
C GLY A 66 2.50 -1.56 -3.44
N ALA A 67 3.36 -2.33 -4.12
CA ALA A 67 2.98 -3.01 -5.36
C ALA A 67 2.02 -4.20 -5.13
N GLY A 68 2.01 -4.76 -3.91
CA GLY A 68 1.19 -5.91 -3.51
C GLY A 68 -0.30 -5.80 -3.85
N PRO A 69 -1.04 -4.76 -3.41
CA PRO A 69 -2.47 -4.64 -3.68
C PRO A 69 -2.80 -4.40 -5.17
N ILE A 70 -1.81 -4.17 -6.03
CA ILE A 70 -2.00 -4.07 -7.48
C ILE A 70 -1.65 -5.40 -8.15
N VAL A 71 -0.42 -5.85 -7.93
CA VAL A 71 0.15 -7.05 -8.58
C VAL A 71 -0.61 -8.31 -8.17
N GLY A 72 -0.99 -8.42 -6.90
CA GLY A 72 -1.66 -9.59 -6.34
C GLY A 72 -3.01 -9.90 -6.99
N PRO A 73 -3.99 -8.96 -6.92
CA PRO A 73 -5.29 -9.12 -7.58
C PRO A 73 -5.18 -9.39 -9.08
N ILE A 74 -4.21 -8.77 -9.76
CA ILE A 74 -4.02 -8.96 -11.20
C ILE A 74 -3.53 -10.36 -11.52
N ILE A 75 -2.51 -10.86 -10.81
CA ILE A 75 -2.06 -12.26 -10.99
C ILE A 75 -3.23 -13.22 -10.69
N ALA A 76 -3.97 -12.97 -9.60
CA ALA A 76 -5.09 -13.79 -9.18
C ALA A 76 -6.30 -13.72 -10.12
N ALA A 77 -6.46 -12.64 -10.92
CA ALA A 77 -7.54 -12.51 -11.90
C ALA A 77 -7.52 -13.62 -12.96
N SER A 78 -6.39 -14.33 -13.09
CA SER A 78 -6.26 -15.53 -13.90
C SER A 78 -7.22 -16.65 -13.50
N PHE A 79 -7.70 -16.68 -12.24
CA PHE A 79 -8.74 -17.58 -11.73
C PHE A 79 -10.18 -17.12 -12.06
N GLY A 80 -10.32 -15.95 -12.68
CA GLY A 80 -11.58 -15.22 -12.84
C GLY A 80 -11.72 -14.10 -11.80
N TRP A 81 -12.51 -13.08 -12.14
CA TRP A 81 -12.57 -11.87 -11.32
C TRP A 81 -13.43 -12.02 -10.06
N VAL A 82 -14.45 -12.88 -10.05
CA VAL A 82 -15.35 -13.05 -8.90
C VAL A 82 -14.65 -13.54 -7.63
N PRO A 83 -13.87 -14.64 -7.64
CA PRO A 83 -13.25 -15.14 -6.41
C PRO A 83 -12.23 -14.14 -5.84
N VAL A 84 -11.51 -13.42 -6.70
CA VAL A 84 -10.59 -12.35 -6.30
C VAL A 84 -11.36 -11.19 -5.65
N TYR A 85 -12.44 -10.74 -6.29
CA TYR A 85 -13.27 -9.66 -5.79
C TYR A 85 -13.88 -9.98 -4.42
N VAL A 86 -14.48 -11.16 -4.27
CA VAL A 86 -15.05 -11.63 -3.00
C VAL A 86 -13.96 -11.70 -1.92
N TRP A 87 -12.79 -12.22 -2.25
CA TRP A 87 -11.68 -12.30 -1.31
C TRP A 87 -11.18 -10.92 -0.86
N ILE A 88 -11.07 -9.95 -1.76
CA ILE A 88 -10.73 -8.55 -1.40
C ILE A 88 -11.77 -7.99 -0.41
N LEU A 89 -13.07 -8.13 -0.72
CA LEU A 89 -14.13 -7.58 0.14
C LEU A 89 -14.14 -8.21 1.54
N VAL A 90 -14.09 -9.55 1.60
CA VAL A 90 -14.16 -10.31 2.84
C VAL A 90 -12.86 -10.14 3.63
N GLY A 91 -11.72 -10.33 2.98
CA GLY A 91 -10.41 -10.24 3.61
C GLY A 91 -10.16 -8.85 4.18
N ALA A 92 -10.30 -7.79 3.38
CA ALA A 92 -10.05 -6.42 3.85
C ALA A 92 -10.97 -6.05 5.03
N THR A 93 -12.22 -6.50 5.00
CA THR A 93 -13.20 -6.21 6.06
C THR A 93 -12.90 -6.97 7.35
N PHE A 94 -12.76 -8.29 7.27
CA PHE A 94 -12.81 -9.17 8.44
C PHE A 94 -11.44 -9.62 8.94
N ILE A 95 -10.40 -9.49 8.10
CA ILE A 95 -9.07 -9.99 8.43
C ILE A 95 -8.05 -8.87 8.38
N GLY A 96 -7.78 -8.31 7.19
CA GLY A 96 -6.78 -7.25 7.03
C GLY A 96 -7.07 -6.05 7.92
N GLY A 97 -8.29 -5.50 7.85
CA GLY A 97 -8.65 -4.31 8.62
C GLY A 97 -8.58 -4.56 10.12
N VAL A 98 -9.01 -5.74 10.56
CA VAL A 98 -8.94 -6.16 11.97
C VAL A 98 -7.49 -6.28 12.41
N HIS A 99 -6.67 -6.98 11.64
CA HIS A 99 -5.27 -7.25 11.94
C HIS A 99 -4.49 -5.94 12.04
N ASP A 100 -4.63 -5.05 11.06
CA ASP A 100 -3.94 -3.77 11.03
C ASP A 100 -4.35 -2.89 12.23
N TYR A 101 -5.65 -2.68 12.41
CA TYR A 101 -6.17 -1.86 13.50
C TYR A 101 -5.79 -2.40 14.88
N THR A 102 -5.95 -3.70 15.11
CA THR A 102 -5.64 -4.32 16.41
C THR A 102 -4.14 -4.31 16.70
N SER A 103 -3.29 -4.46 15.68
CA SER A 103 -1.83 -4.39 15.85
C SER A 103 -1.37 -3.00 16.31
N ILE A 104 -1.96 -1.94 15.75
CA ILE A 104 -1.68 -0.55 16.14
C ILE A 104 -2.13 -0.32 17.58
N VAL A 105 -3.38 -0.68 17.93
CA VAL A 105 -3.91 -0.50 19.29
C VAL A 105 -3.10 -1.30 20.30
N ALA A 106 -2.73 -2.54 19.98
CA ALA A 106 -1.86 -3.34 20.81
C ALA A 106 -0.52 -2.63 21.03
N SER A 107 0.14 -2.13 19.99
CA SER A 107 1.40 -1.42 20.11
C SER A 107 1.31 -0.14 20.94
N VAL A 108 0.28 0.69 20.74
CA VAL A 108 0.04 1.91 21.53
C VAL A 108 -0.05 1.58 23.03
N ARG A 109 -0.81 0.54 23.38
CA ARG A 109 -0.98 0.10 24.78
C ARG A 109 0.27 -0.52 25.38
N HIS A 110 1.23 -0.90 24.54
CA HIS A 110 2.54 -1.38 24.94
C HIS A 110 3.62 -0.33 24.66
N LYS A 111 3.32 0.96 24.82
CA LYS A 111 4.32 2.04 24.71
C LYS A 111 4.98 2.14 23.32
N GLY A 112 4.23 1.87 22.25
CA GLY A 112 4.74 1.92 20.87
C GLY A 112 5.76 0.82 20.53
N LYS A 113 5.74 -0.29 21.28
CA LYS A 113 6.64 -1.43 21.08
C LYS A 113 6.21 -2.27 19.88
N SER A 114 7.18 -2.92 19.24
CA SER A 114 6.91 -3.75 18.06
C SER A 114 6.12 -5.00 18.42
N ILE A 115 5.41 -5.58 17.45
CA ILE A 115 4.63 -6.79 17.66
C ILE A 115 5.46 -7.95 18.23
N GLY A 116 6.75 -8.06 17.86
CA GLY A 116 7.67 -9.05 18.42
C GLY A 116 7.95 -8.86 19.92
N GLN A 117 7.96 -7.62 20.42
CA GLN A 117 8.09 -7.34 21.85
C GLN A 117 6.79 -7.62 22.62
N ILE A 118 5.63 -7.42 21.98
CA ILE A 118 4.35 -7.80 22.54
C ILE A 118 4.28 -9.34 22.66
N ILE A 119 4.71 -10.06 21.62
CA ILE A 119 4.83 -11.53 21.65
C ILE A 119 5.73 -12.01 22.79
N ASP A 120 6.87 -11.35 23.03
CA ASP A 120 7.76 -11.64 24.18
C ASP A 120 7.01 -11.63 25.51
N THR A 121 6.10 -10.66 25.66
CA THR A 121 5.39 -10.38 26.90
C THR A 121 4.29 -11.40 27.17
N TYR A 122 3.56 -11.84 26.13
CA TYR A 122 2.38 -12.71 26.29
C TYR A 122 2.59 -14.17 25.91
N ILE A 123 3.49 -14.46 24.98
CA ILE A 123 3.80 -15.83 24.50
C ILE A 123 5.14 -16.30 25.07
N GLY A 124 6.07 -15.37 25.26
CA GLY A 124 7.39 -15.63 25.83
C GLY A 124 8.52 -15.56 24.81
N HIS A 125 9.75 -15.70 25.32
CA HIS A 125 10.97 -15.43 24.57
C HIS A 125 11.17 -16.32 23.34
N ASN A 126 10.80 -17.60 23.44
CA ASN A 126 10.88 -18.53 22.31
C ASN A 126 9.87 -18.16 21.21
N GLY A 127 8.66 -17.72 21.59
CA GLY A 127 7.67 -17.23 20.64
C GLY A 127 8.17 -16.00 19.88
N LYS A 128 8.81 -15.05 20.59
CA LYS A 128 9.45 -13.89 19.96
C LYS A 128 10.55 -14.31 18.99
N LYS A 129 11.44 -15.23 19.38
CA LYS A 129 12.52 -15.71 18.50
C LYS A 129 11.97 -16.32 17.22
N LEU A 130 10.97 -17.20 17.33
CA LEU A 130 10.34 -17.84 16.17
C LEU A 130 9.68 -16.80 15.27
N PHE A 131 8.92 -15.86 15.86
CA PHE A 131 8.27 -14.79 15.12
C PHE A 131 9.29 -13.89 14.41
N LEU A 132 10.36 -13.46 15.09
CA LEU A 132 11.38 -12.60 14.49
C LEU A 132 12.15 -13.32 13.37
N LEU A 133 12.45 -14.62 13.53
CA LEU A 133 13.07 -15.42 12.47
C LEU A 133 12.17 -15.48 11.23
N PHE A 134 10.88 -15.77 11.43
CA PHE A 134 9.89 -15.80 10.36
C PHE A 134 9.73 -14.42 9.70
N ALA A 135 9.59 -13.36 10.49
CA ALA A 135 9.46 -12.00 9.99
C ALA A 135 10.69 -11.58 9.19
N TRP A 136 11.90 -11.88 9.68
CA TRP A 136 13.16 -11.61 9.00
C TRP A 136 13.25 -12.34 7.66
N ALA A 137 12.99 -13.64 7.62
CA ALA A 137 12.97 -14.42 6.38
C ALA A 137 11.93 -13.88 5.37
N THR A 138 10.75 -13.50 5.86
CA THR A 138 9.67 -12.92 5.04
C THR A 138 10.09 -11.56 4.46
N LEU A 139 10.73 -10.70 5.25
CA LEU A 139 11.19 -9.39 4.78
C LEU A 139 12.26 -9.51 3.68
N ILE A 140 13.16 -10.50 3.76
CA ILE A 140 14.12 -10.78 2.69
C ILE A 140 13.39 -11.12 1.39
N LEU A 141 12.39 -12.00 1.46
CA LEU A 141 11.59 -12.38 0.30
C LEU A 141 10.84 -11.18 -0.29
N VAL A 142 10.17 -10.40 0.55
CA VAL A 142 9.41 -9.22 0.11
C VAL A 142 10.32 -8.19 -0.57
N ILE A 143 11.49 -7.91 0.02
CA ILE A 143 12.48 -7.01 -0.57
C ILE A 143 12.96 -7.54 -1.93
N ALA A 144 13.27 -8.83 -2.03
CA ALA A 144 13.72 -9.43 -3.29
C ALA A 144 12.65 -9.35 -4.39
N VAL A 145 11.39 -9.70 -4.07
CA VAL A 145 10.28 -9.67 -5.03
C VAL A 145 9.97 -8.25 -5.49
N PHE A 146 9.87 -7.29 -4.57
CA PHE A 146 9.61 -5.89 -4.95
C PHE A 146 10.77 -5.25 -5.71
N MET A 147 12.02 -5.56 -5.35
CA MET A 147 13.18 -5.09 -6.10
C MET A 147 13.17 -5.62 -7.53
N LEU A 148 12.85 -6.90 -7.74
CA LEU A 148 12.75 -7.50 -9.07
C LEU A 148 11.64 -6.84 -9.90
N ILE A 149 10.46 -6.61 -9.29
CA ILE A 149 9.33 -5.94 -9.97
C ILE A 149 9.71 -4.52 -10.38
N VAL A 150 10.34 -3.74 -9.50
CA VAL A 150 10.76 -2.36 -9.79
C VAL A 150 11.84 -2.33 -10.86
N ALA A 151 12.89 -3.15 -10.74
CA ALA A 151 13.98 -3.19 -11.72
C ALA A 151 13.51 -3.60 -13.12
N THR A 152 12.63 -4.60 -13.20
CA THR A 152 12.04 -5.04 -14.49
C THR A 152 11.13 -3.96 -15.08
N THR A 153 10.41 -3.22 -14.24
CA THR A 153 9.59 -2.07 -14.68
C THR A 153 10.46 -0.93 -15.18
N PHE A 154 11.58 -0.62 -14.53
CA PHE A 154 12.47 0.46 -14.97
C PHE A 154 13.25 0.11 -16.24
N GLU A 155 13.56 -1.16 -16.47
CA GLU A 155 14.14 -1.61 -17.74
C GLU A 155 13.14 -1.50 -18.90
N SER A 156 11.90 -1.93 -18.69
CA SER A 156 10.85 -1.90 -19.73
C SER A 156 10.21 -0.53 -19.94
N ILE A 157 10.18 0.31 -18.90
CA ILE A 157 9.64 1.67 -18.89
C ILE A 157 10.67 2.63 -18.26
N PRO A 158 11.70 3.05 -19.01
CA PRO A 158 12.79 3.89 -18.51
C PRO A 158 12.36 5.22 -17.87
N SER A 159 11.27 5.82 -18.38
CA SER A 159 10.74 7.07 -17.84
C SER A 159 10.30 6.94 -16.38
N SER A 160 9.84 5.77 -15.96
CA SER A 160 9.50 5.45 -14.57
C SER A 160 10.74 5.45 -13.67
N GLY A 161 11.87 4.92 -14.17
CA GLY A 161 13.15 4.92 -13.47
C GLY A 161 13.68 6.34 -13.24
N THR A 162 13.70 7.16 -14.29
CA THR A 162 14.09 8.59 -14.16
C THR A 162 13.17 9.33 -13.20
N SER A 163 11.85 9.19 -13.35
CA SER A 163 10.86 9.85 -12.49
C SER A 163 11.07 9.50 -11.02
N SER A 164 11.37 8.23 -10.74
CA SER A 164 11.61 7.73 -9.37
C SER A 164 12.88 8.30 -8.75
N LEU A 165 13.97 8.42 -9.52
CA LEU A 165 15.21 9.04 -9.06
C LEU A 165 15.02 10.53 -8.72
N LEU A 166 14.34 11.27 -9.61
CA LEU A 166 13.99 12.67 -9.37
C LEU A 166 13.08 12.83 -8.16
N PHE A 167 12.12 11.92 -8.00
CA PHE A 167 11.20 11.93 -6.86
C PHE A 167 11.93 11.70 -5.52
N ILE A 168 12.96 10.85 -5.47
CA ILE A 168 13.79 10.67 -4.27
C ILE A 168 14.46 11.99 -3.87
N LEU A 169 15.02 12.73 -4.84
CA LEU A 169 15.63 14.04 -4.58
C LEU A 169 14.61 15.05 -4.07
N LEU A 170 13.42 15.07 -4.68
CA LEU A 170 12.31 15.91 -4.25
C LEU A 170 11.87 15.58 -2.82
N ALA A 171 11.75 14.31 -2.47
CA ALA A 171 11.37 13.88 -1.13
C ALA A 171 12.37 14.36 -0.07
N VAL A 172 13.68 14.26 -0.34
CA VAL A 172 14.72 14.79 0.56
C VAL A 172 14.61 16.31 0.69
N ALA A 173 14.44 17.02 -0.42
CA ALA A 173 14.25 18.48 -0.40
C ALA A 173 13.00 18.87 0.40
N PHE A 174 11.88 18.17 0.20
CA PHE A 174 10.64 18.37 0.94
C PHE A 174 10.86 18.16 2.45
N GLY A 175 11.48 17.05 2.84
CA GLY A 175 11.80 16.75 4.25
C GLY A 175 12.62 17.86 4.90
N LEU A 176 13.66 18.34 4.22
CA LEU A 176 14.46 19.47 4.71
C LEU A 176 13.64 20.76 4.84
N THR A 177 12.82 21.10 3.85
CA THR A 177 11.97 22.33 3.92
C THR A 177 10.99 22.31 5.08
N VAL A 178 10.30 21.19 5.30
CA VAL A 178 9.27 21.07 6.34
C VAL A 178 9.89 20.95 7.73
N TYR A 179 10.86 20.05 7.92
CA TYR A 179 11.36 19.73 9.26
C TYR A 179 12.54 20.58 9.70
N LYS A 180 13.49 20.88 8.80
CA LYS A 180 14.68 21.69 9.14
C LYS A 180 14.39 23.19 9.02
N TYR A 181 13.78 23.61 7.91
CA TYR A 181 13.50 25.03 7.66
C TYR A 181 12.13 25.49 8.18
N LYS A 182 11.32 24.56 8.73
CA LYS A 182 10.02 24.85 9.37
C LYS A 182 9.03 25.58 8.46
N PHE A 183 9.07 25.31 7.15
CA PHE A 183 8.09 25.88 6.22
C PHE A 183 6.68 25.32 6.50
N PRO A 184 5.60 26.10 6.25
CA PRO A 184 4.24 25.63 6.45
C PRO A 184 3.93 24.39 5.61
N LEU A 185 3.50 23.30 6.27
CA LEU A 185 3.25 22.01 5.62
C LEU A 185 2.31 22.11 4.41
N LEU A 186 1.25 22.93 4.49
CA LEU A 186 0.28 23.07 3.40
C LEU A 186 0.93 23.62 2.13
N VAL A 187 1.74 24.68 2.26
CA VAL A 187 2.42 25.33 1.13
C VAL A 187 3.46 24.38 0.55
N SER A 188 4.28 23.75 1.41
CA SER A 188 5.25 22.74 0.97
C SER A 188 4.58 21.57 0.27
N SER A 189 3.40 21.14 0.74
CA SER A 189 2.65 20.03 0.12
C SER A 189 2.15 20.39 -1.27
N ILE A 190 1.56 21.58 -1.45
CA ILE A 190 1.10 22.03 -2.76
C ILE A 190 2.27 22.10 -3.75
N ILE A 191 3.38 22.73 -3.34
CA ILE A 191 4.59 22.81 -4.17
C ILE A 191 5.16 21.41 -4.45
N GLY A 192 5.24 20.57 -3.42
CA GLY A 192 5.76 19.21 -3.54
C GLY A 192 4.95 18.35 -4.50
N VAL A 193 3.62 18.44 -4.48
CA VAL A 193 2.75 17.73 -5.42
C VAL A 193 2.92 18.24 -6.85
N ILE A 194 3.00 19.57 -7.06
CA ILE A 194 3.26 20.14 -8.38
C ILE A 194 4.62 19.65 -8.92
N LEU A 195 5.66 19.69 -8.08
CA LEU A 195 6.99 19.21 -8.44
C LEU A 195 7.02 17.70 -8.67
N LEU A 196 6.20 16.91 -7.98
CA LEU A 196 6.07 15.48 -8.21
C LEU A 196 5.58 15.20 -9.64
N PHE A 197 4.52 15.87 -10.09
CA PHE A 197 4.07 15.74 -11.49
C PHE A 197 5.10 16.28 -12.48
N PHE A 198 5.84 17.31 -12.11
CA PHE A 198 6.96 17.80 -12.91
C PHE A 198 8.10 16.78 -13.03
N CYS A 199 8.42 16.01 -11.97
CA CYS A 199 9.37 14.90 -12.04
C CYS A 199 8.93 13.82 -13.03
N ILE A 200 7.62 13.51 -13.08
CA ILE A 200 7.07 12.56 -14.06
C ILE A 200 7.20 13.10 -15.48
N TYR A 201 6.88 14.38 -15.68
CA TYR A 201 7.04 15.04 -16.97
C TYR A 201 8.52 15.01 -17.45
N LEU A 202 9.45 15.37 -16.58
CA LEU A 202 10.89 15.29 -16.89
C LEU A 202 11.37 13.87 -17.14
N GLY A 203 10.84 12.88 -16.41
CA GLY A 203 11.18 11.47 -16.63
C GLY A 203 10.77 10.97 -18.01
N ASN A 204 9.68 11.49 -18.58
CA ASN A 204 9.27 11.17 -19.96
C ASN A 204 10.17 11.83 -21.02
N ILE A 205 10.75 13.00 -20.73
CA ILE A 205 11.67 13.69 -21.65
C ILE A 205 13.07 13.08 -21.60
N PHE A 206 13.54 12.69 -20.42
CA PHE A 206 14.89 12.18 -20.18
C PHE A 206 14.88 10.73 -19.66
N PRO A 207 14.43 9.75 -20.45
CA PRO A 207 14.39 8.35 -20.03
C PRO A 207 15.80 7.76 -19.87
N ILE A 208 16.13 7.28 -18.66
CA ILE A 208 17.39 6.60 -18.37
C ILE A 208 17.21 5.10 -18.64
N GLN A 209 17.71 4.64 -19.79
CA GLN A 209 17.71 3.22 -20.13
C GLN A 209 18.92 2.53 -19.50
N LEU A 210 18.66 1.65 -18.54
CA LEU A 210 19.66 0.75 -17.94
C LEU A 210 19.11 -0.67 -17.94
N SER A 211 20.01 -1.66 -17.87
CA SER A 211 19.59 -3.05 -17.70
C SER A 211 19.02 -3.29 -16.31
N LYS A 212 18.18 -4.32 -16.20
CA LYS A 212 17.62 -4.77 -14.92
C LYS A 212 18.68 -5.01 -13.85
N ASP A 213 19.83 -5.61 -14.21
CA ASP A 213 20.89 -5.92 -13.25
C ASP A 213 21.53 -4.66 -12.68
N VAL A 214 21.73 -3.62 -13.51
CA VAL A 214 22.22 -2.32 -13.04
C VAL A 214 21.20 -1.67 -12.09
N TRP A 215 19.91 -1.71 -12.44
CA TRP A 215 18.85 -1.22 -11.55
C TRP A 215 18.81 -1.95 -10.21
N ILE A 216 19.00 -3.27 -10.19
CA ILE A 216 19.08 -4.05 -8.95
C ILE A 216 20.19 -3.50 -8.03
N TYR A 217 21.40 -3.26 -8.54
CA TYR A 217 22.49 -2.71 -7.74
C TYR A 217 22.19 -1.29 -7.23
N ILE A 218 21.59 -0.44 -8.07
CA ILE A 218 21.16 0.92 -7.67
C ILE A 218 20.12 0.84 -6.55
N LEU A 219 19.13 -0.05 -6.68
CA LEU A 219 18.07 -0.23 -5.68
C LEU A 219 18.61 -0.78 -4.36
N ILE A 220 19.57 -1.71 -4.38
CA ILE A 220 20.24 -2.20 -3.17
C ILE A 220 20.95 -1.05 -2.44
N ALA A 221 21.74 -0.26 -3.17
CA ALA A 221 22.44 0.89 -2.60
C ALA A 221 21.45 1.91 -2.00
N TYR A 222 20.35 2.18 -2.73
CA TYR A 222 19.28 3.06 -2.25
C TYR A 222 18.62 2.52 -0.98
N ILE A 223 18.25 1.24 -0.94
CA ILE A 223 17.62 0.62 0.24
C ILE A 223 18.54 0.69 1.45
N PHE A 224 19.85 0.44 1.26
CA PHE A 224 20.83 0.60 2.33
C PHE A 224 20.84 2.02 2.88
N VAL A 225 20.96 3.03 2.01
CA VAL A 225 20.95 4.45 2.41
C VAL A 225 19.64 4.82 3.10
N ALA A 226 18.50 4.38 2.55
CA ALA A 226 17.19 4.65 3.12
C ALA A 226 16.99 4.00 4.50
N SER A 227 17.60 2.84 4.75
CA SER A 227 17.47 2.13 6.03
C SER A 227 18.25 2.78 7.18
N VAL A 228 19.30 3.54 6.87
CA VAL A 228 20.14 4.21 7.88
C VAL A 228 19.83 5.70 8.01
N THR A 229 19.18 6.30 7.02
CA THR A 229 18.83 7.72 7.01
C THR A 229 17.68 7.98 7.99
N PRO A 230 17.71 9.07 8.78
CA PRO A 230 16.59 9.47 9.62
C PRO A 230 15.26 9.53 8.86
N VAL A 231 14.21 8.96 9.45
CA VAL A 231 12.88 8.78 8.82
C VAL A 231 12.31 10.08 8.25
N TRP A 232 12.48 11.19 8.96
CA TRP A 232 11.98 12.51 8.56
C TRP A 232 12.70 13.12 7.35
N ILE A 233 13.90 12.64 6.99
CA ILE A 233 14.66 13.16 5.84
C ILE A 233 14.15 12.54 4.54
N LEU A 234 13.90 11.23 4.53
CA LEU A 234 13.59 10.49 3.31
C LEU A 234 12.27 9.75 3.39
N LEU A 235 12.14 8.79 4.30
CA LEU A 235 11.05 7.81 4.29
C LEU A 235 9.68 8.47 4.46
N GLN A 236 9.52 9.31 5.49
CA GLN A 236 8.27 10.00 5.78
C GLN A 236 7.90 11.05 4.71
N PRO A 237 8.80 11.96 4.28
CA PRO A 237 8.55 12.87 3.15
C PRO A 237 8.15 12.16 1.85
N ARG A 238 8.88 11.10 1.51
CA ARG A 238 8.63 10.29 0.31
C ARG A 238 7.25 9.66 0.37
N ASP A 239 6.95 8.96 1.46
CA ASP A 239 5.67 8.25 1.61
C ASP A 239 4.50 9.25 1.64
N TYR A 240 4.67 10.40 2.31
CA TYR A 240 3.69 11.47 2.33
C TYR A 240 3.39 12.01 0.92
N LEU A 241 4.42 12.41 0.15
CA LEU A 241 4.22 12.91 -1.21
C LEU A 241 3.65 11.82 -2.14
N ASN A 242 4.13 10.58 -1.99
CA ASN A 242 3.65 9.45 -2.78
C ASN A 242 2.17 9.12 -2.50
N SER A 243 1.67 9.38 -1.29
CA SER A 243 0.26 9.20 -0.97
C SER A 243 -0.66 10.06 -1.85
N PHE A 244 -0.26 11.30 -2.18
CA PHE A 244 -1.03 12.16 -3.09
C PHE A 244 -1.05 11.60 -4.51
N PHE A 245 0.07 11.02 -4.97
CA PHE A 245 0.11 10.36 -6.26
C PHE A 245 -0.82 9.14 -6.30
N LEU A 246 -0.82 8.32 -5.25
CA LEU A 246 -1.75 7.19 -5.13
C LEU A 246 -3.21 7.65 -5.08
N TYR A 247 -3.53 8.71 -4.33
CA TYR A 247 -4.88 9.28 -4.31
C TYR A 247 -5.29 9.83 -5.67
N ALA A 248 -4.38 10.50 -6.39
CA ALA A 248 -4.64 10.99 -7.73
C ALA A 248 -4.89 9.85 -8.73
N LEU A 249 -4.08 8.78 -8.67
CA LEU A 249 -4.27 7.56 -9.46
C LEU A 249 -5.64 6.92 -9.17
N MET A 250 -5.99 6.74 -7.91
CA MET A 250 -7.26 6.14 -7.51
C MET A 250 -8.45 7.02 -7.93
N ALA A 251 -8.38 8.32 -7.68
CA ALA A 251 -9.43 9.26 -8.06
C ALA A 251 -9.59 9.31 -9.59
N GLY A 252 -8.48 9.41 -10.33
CA GLY A 252 -8.47 9.38 -11.79
C GLY A 252 -9.03 8.07 -12.36
N GLY A 253 -8.66 6.93 -11.78
CA GLY A 253 -9.21 5.63 -12.17
C GLY A 253 -10.71 5.51 -11.90
N ILE A 254 -11.18 5.94 -10.72
CA ILE A 254 -12.62 5.96 -10.39
C ILE A 254 -13.37 6.87 -11.34
N VAL A 255 -12.88 8.09 -11.56
CA VAL A 255 -13.51 9.06 -12.47
C VAL A 255 -13.53 8.51 -13.90
N GLY A 256 -12.43 7.92 -14.38
CA GLY A 256 -12.35 7.27 -15.69
C GLY A 256 -13.38 6.17 -15.85
N LEU A 257 -13.58 5.32 -14.83
CA LEU A 257 -14.64 4.29 -14.83
C LEU A 257 -16.04 4.89 -15.04
N PHE A 258 -16.33 6.05 -14.46
CA PHE A 258 -17.63 6.73 -14.61
C PHE A 258 -17.85 7.32 -16.00
N PHE A 259 -16.80 7.62 -16.76
CA PHE A 259 -16.91 8.16 -18.11
C PHE A 259 -16.89 7.06 -19.18
N THR A 260 -16.09 6.02 -18.99
CA THR A 260 -15.92 4.94 -19.96
C THR A 260 -16.95 3.83 -19.86
N PHE A 261 -17.64 3.69 -18.72
CA PHE A 261 -18.62 2.63 -18.45
C PHE A 261 -18.15 1.22 -18.87
N PRO A 262 -16.93 0.79 -18.46
CA PRO A 262 -16.36 -0.43 -19.02
C PRO A 262 -17.18 -1.65 -18.61
N GLU A 263 -17.43 -2.52 -19.57
CA GLU A 263 -17.93 -3.86 -19.30
C GLU A 263 -16.79 -4.73 -18.79
N VAL A 264 -17.10 -5.62 -17.84
CA VAL A 264 -16.16 -6.66 -17.44
C VAL A 264 -16.15 -7.75 -18.50
N HIS A 265 -15.00 -7.89 -19.18
CA HIS A 265 -14.75 -8.87 -20.24
C HIS A 265 -14.13 -10.16 -19.71
N LEU A 266 -13.47 -10.12 -18.54
CA LEU A 266 -12.96 -11.34 -17.91
C LEU A 266 -14.09 -12.26 -17.44
N ALA A 267 -13.88 -13.56 -17.61
CA ALA A 267 -14.82 -14.57 -17.11
C ALA A 267 -14.99 -14.47 -15.57
N PRO A 268 -16.19 -14.69 -15.03
CA PRO A 268 -16.44 -14.69 -13.58
C PRO A 268 -15.54 -15.67 -12.82
N VAL A 269 -15.43 -16.89 -13.34
CA VAL A 269 -14.54 -17.95 -12.86
C VAL A 269 -13.99 -18.64 -14.10
N THR A 270 -12.68 -18.84 -14.16
CA THR A 270 -12.01 -19.52 -15.28
C THR A 270 -11.67 -20.97 -14.90
N ASN A 271 -10.89 -21.14 -13.84
CA ASN A 271 -10.40 -22.42 -13.34
C ASN A 271 -10.22 -22.36 -11.82
N PHE A 272 -10.22 -23.52 -11.17
CA PHE A 272 -9.88 -23.65 -9.75
C PHE A 272 -8.40 -24.03 -9.52
N GLN A 273 -7.67 -24.31 -10.60
CA GLN A 273 -6.25 -24.65 -10.58
C GLN A 273 -5.55 -24.03 -11.78
N ILE A 274 -4.39 -23.43 -11.56
CA ILE A 274 -3.53 -22.84 -12.59
C ILE A 274 -2.12 -23.38 -12.41
N ASP A 275 -1.48 -23.90 -13.46
CA ASP A 275 -0.23 -24.65 -13.36
C ASP A 275 0.91 -23.92 -12.62
N LYS A 276 1.05 -22.61 -12.83
CA LYS A 276 2.10 -21.79 -12.19
C LYS A 276 1.74 -21.29 -10.78
N ILE A 277 0.45 -21.29 -10.40
CA ILE A 277 -0.06 -20.67 -9.17
C ILE A 277 -0.56 -21.73 -8.16
N GLY A 278 -1.02 -22.88 -8.66
CA GLY A 278 -1.66 -23.94 -7.89
C GLY A 278 -3.17 -23.77 -7.82
N TYR A 279 -3.77 -24.33 -6.76
CA TYR A 279 -5.20 -24.26 -6.50
C TYR A 279 -5.63 -22.88 -6.00
N LEU A 280 -6.83 -22.43 -6.40
CA LEU A 280 -7.45 -21.17 -5.97
C LEU A 280 -7.31 -20.96 -4.45
N PHE A 281 -7.61 -22.02 -3.69
CA PHE A 281 -7.32 -22.09 -2.27
C PHE A 281 -6.17 -23.09 -2.03
N PRO A 282 -5.08 -22.72 -1.33
CA PRO A 282 -4.89 -21.48 -0.56
C PRO A 282 -4.24 -20.33 -1.35
N ALA A 283 -4.05 -20.43 -2.68
CA ALA A 283 -3.27 -19.44 -3.42
C ALA A 283 -3.75 -18.00 -3.21
N LEU A 284 -5.06 -17.74 -3.14
CA LEU A 284 -5.61 -16.40 -2.91
C LEU A 284 -5.11 -15.73 -1.61
N PHE A 285 -4.82 -16.50 -0.56
CA PHE A 285 -4.27 -15.96 0.70
C PHE A 285 -2.86 -15.41 0.53
N VAL A 286 -2.13 -15.90 -0.47
CA VAL A 286 -0.74 -15.55 -0.75
C VAL A 286 -0.67 -14.53 -1.88
N THR A 287 -1.38 -14.76 -2.98
CA THR A 287 -1.38 -13.89 -4.16
C THR A 287 -2.05 -12.57 -3.85
N VAL A 288 -3.19 -12.58 -3.16
CA VAL A 288 -3.94 -11.39 -2.73
C VAL A 288 -3.79 -11.22 -1.23
N ALA A 289 -2.54 -11.25 -0.74
CA ALA A 289 -2.24 -10.97 0.65
C ALA A 289 -2.39 -9.47 0.96
N CYS A 290 -1.74 -8.61 0.18
CA CYS A 290 -1.95 -7.17 0.24
C CYS A 290 -3.29 -6.81 -0.43
N GLY A 291 -4.02 -5.87 0.16
CA GLY A 291 -5.43 -5.60 -0.18
C GLY A 291 -6.46 -6.55 0.49
N ALA A 292 -6.04 -7.60 1.22
CA ALA A 292 -6.97 -8.47 1.96
C ALA A 292 -6.52 -8.92 3.37
N ILE A 293 -5.28 -9.35 3.60
CA ILE A 293 -4.84 -10.06 4.83
C ILE A 293 -3.35 -9.84 5.19
N SER A 294 -2.75 -8.71 4.84
CA SER A 294 -1.29 -8.59 4.93
C SER A 294 -0.73 -8.59 6.37
N GLY A 295 0.17 -9.54 6.64
CA GLY A 295 0.93 -9.63 7.89
C GLY A 295 1.94 -8.48 8.08
N PHE A 296 2.45 -7.94 6.97
CA PHE A 296 3.42 -6.84 6.95
C PHE A 296 2.88 -5.56 7.61
N HIS A 297 1.56 -5.34 7.56
CA HIS A 297 0.96 -4.16 8.15
C HIS A 297 1.13 -4.15 9.67
N SER A 298 1.15 -5.31 10.33
CA SER A 298 1.44 -5.34 11.77
C SER A 298 2.84 -4.83 12.11
N ILE A 299 3.80 -4.99 11.20
CA ILE A 299 5.18 -4.51 11.38
C ILE A 299 5.20 -2.99 11.19
N VAL A 300 4.54 -2.46 10.17
CA VAL A 300 4.40 -1.01 9.93
C VAL A 300 3.60 -0.34 11.05
N GLY A 301 2.42 -0.87 11.32
CA GLY A 301 1.47 -0.42 12.34
C GLY A 301 2.09 -0.36 13.73
N SER A 302 2.78 -1.43 14.16
CA SER A 302 3.43 -1.48 15.48
C SER A 302 4.82 -0.83 15.53
N GLY A 303 5.50 -0.68 14.39
CA GLY A 303 6.87 -0.17 14.32
C GLY A 303 6.98 1.34 14.15
N THR A 304 6.08 1.95 13.38
CA THR A 304 6.12 3.37 13.03
C THR A 304 4.82 4.10 13.35
N THR A 305 3.68 3.53 12.99
CA THR A 305 2.38 4.24 13.04
C THR A 305 1.90 4.46 14.46
N SER A 306 2.03 3.45 15.33
CA SER A 306 1.66 3.53 16.75
C SER A 306 2.39 4.63 17.52
N LYS A 307 3.61 4.99 17.11
CA LYS A 307 4.44 6.02 17.73
C LYS A 307 4.09 7.43 17.28
N GLN A 308 3.28 7.58 16.23
CA GLN A 308 2.94 8.86 15.63
C GLN A 308 1.46 9.25 15.75
N LEU A 309 0.60 8.36 16.25
CA LEU A 309 -0.81 8.70 16.50
C LEU A 309 -0.94 9.95 17.37
N ASP A 310 -1.97 10.77 17.15
CA ASP A 310 -2.29 11.88 18.05
C ASP A 310 -3.22 11.44 19.19
N LYS A 311 -4.14 10.50 18.89
CA LYS A 311 -5.08 9.90 19.86
C LYS A 311 -5.25 8.42 19.58
N GLU A 312 -5.56 7.61 20.60
CA GLU A 312 -5.82 6.17 20.41
C GLU A 312 -7.02 5.92 19.47
N SER A 313 -8.03 6.81 19.50
CA SER A 313 -9.19 6.77 18.60
C SER A 313 -8.82 6.86 17.12
N ASP A 314 -7.72 7.53 16.79
CA ASP A 314 -7.29 7.74 15.43
C ASP A 314 -6.81 6.44 14.79
N ALA A 315 -6.44 5.44 15.59
CA ALA A 315 -6.03 4.13 15.11
C ALA A 315 -7.10 3.45 14.23
N ARG A 316 -8.40 3.76 14.41
CA ARG A 316 -9.45 3.25 13.51
C ARG A 316 -9.36 3.88 12.12
N VAL A 317 -9.17 5.20 12.06
CA VAL A 317 -9.05 5.91 10.78
C VAL A 317 -7.76 5.49 10.09
N VAL A 318 -6.65 5.45 10.82
CA VAL A 318 -5.33 5.15 10.28
C VAL A 318 -5.17 3.68 9.91
N GLY A 319 -5.47 2.73 10.79
CA GLY A 319 -5.31 1.30 10.48
C GLY A 319 -6.48 0.76 9.66
N TYR A 320 -7.65 0.62 10.29
CA TYR A 320 -8.82 0.02 9.64
C TYR A 320 -9.22 0.79 8.36
N GLY A 321 -9.22 2.12 8.41
CA GLY A 321 -9.56 2.96 7.27
C GLY A 321 -8.57 2.82 6.10
N SER A 322 -7.26 2.90 6.34
CA SER A 322 -6.27 2.77 5.26
C SER A 322 -6.30 1.40 4.62
N MET A 323 -6.52 0.33 5.41
CA MET A 323 -6.69 -1.01 4.86
C MET A 323 -7.90 -1.13 3.93
N LEU A 324 -9.02 -0.48 4.27
CA LEU A 324 -10.17 -0.44 3.36
C LEU A 324 -9.90 0.39 2.10
N ILE A 325 -9.14 1.49 2.20
CA ILE A 325 -8.69 2.26 1.03
C ILE A 325 -7.79 1.39 0.14
N GLU A 326 -6.88 0.60 0.72
CA GLU A 326 -6.09 -0.38 -0.03
C GLU A 326 -6.97 -1.46 -0.68
N GLY A 327 -8.04 -1.90 -0.02
CA GLY A 327 -9.06 -2.75 -0.62
C GLY A 327 -9.71 -2.11 -1.85
N ILE A 328 -10.01 -0.80 -1.82
CA ILE A 328 -10.52 -0.06 -2.99
C ILE A 328 -9.47 -0.05 -4.11
N LEU A 329 -8.20 0.19 -3.79
CA LEU A 329 -7.10 0.13 -4.76
C LEU A 329 -7.00 -1.27 -5.40
N ALA A 330 -7.15 -2.33 -4.62
CA ALA A 330 -7.13 -3.71 -5.10
C ALA A 330 -8.33 -4.01 -6.02
N VAL A 331 -9.52 -3.49 -5.71
CA VAL A 331 -10.69 -3.60 -6.60
C VAL A 331 -10.45 -2.82 -7.90
N LEU A 332 -9.87 -1.62 -7.84
CA LEU A 332 -9.53 -0.85 -9.04
C LEU A 332 -8.49 -1.57 -9.90
N ALA A 333 -7.48 -2.19 -9.30
CA ALA A 333 -6.48 -2.99 -10.00
C ALA A 333 -7.09 -4.24 -10.66
N LEU A 334 -8.03 -4.90 -10.00
CA LEU A 334 -8.79 -5.98 -10.60
C LEU A 334 -9.64 -5.47 -11.78
N LEU A 335 -10.33 -4.35 -11.61
CA LEU A 335 -11.20 -3.79 -12.64
C LEU A 335 -10.42 -3.33 -13.87
N SER A 336 -9.23 -2.76 -13.69
CA SER A 336 -8.40 -2.31 -14.81
C SER A 336 -8.09 -3.45 -15.78
N VAL A 337 -7.71 -4.62 -15.27
CA VAL A 337 -7.49 -5.79 -16.12
C VAL A 337 -8.79 -6.51 -16.50
N ALA A 338 -9.84 -6.38 -15.70
CA ALA A 338 -11.16 -6.94 -16.02
C ALA A 338 -11.83 -6.28 -17.23
N SER A 339 -11.42 -5.05 -17.55
CA SER A 339 -11.85 -4.32 -18.75
C SER A 339 -11.11 -4.70 -20.03
N LEU A 340 -10.05 -5.51 -19.92
CA LEU A 340 -9.30 -5.99 -21.08
C LEU A 340 -9.91 -7.31 -21.59
N ASP A 341 -9.78 -7.56 -22.89
CA ASP A 341 -10.08 -8.87 -23.45
C ASP A 341 -9.22 -9.96 -22.79
N GLN A 342 -9.81 -11.13 -22.55
CA GLN A 342 -9.15 -12.18 -21.76
C GLN A 342 -7.82 -12.65 -22.39
N GLN A 343 -7.75 -12.77 -23.72
CA GLN A 343 -6.51 -13.12 -24.40
C GLN A 343 -5.44 -12.04 -24.25
N HIS A 344 -5.82 -10.78 -24.40
CA HIS A 344 -4.90 -9.64 -24.26
C HIS A 344 -4.38 -9.51 -22.82
N PHE A 345 -5.25 -9.70 -21.83
CA PHE A 345 -4.86 -9.71 -20.42
C PHE A 345 -3.81 -10.79 -20.13
N LEU A 346 -4.05 -12.04 -20.57
CA LEU A 346 -3.11 -13.14 -20.33
C LEU A 346 -1.77 -12.90 -21.04
N GLU A 347 -1.79 -12.40 -22.27
CA GLU A 347 -0.58 -12.04 -23.01
C GLU A 347 0.24 -10.95 -22.30
N LEU A 348 -0.41 -9.87 -21.84
CA LEU A 348 0.27 -8.82 -21.08
C LEU A 348 0.86 -9.33 -19.78
N LEU A 349 0.13 -10.19 -19.06
CA LEU A 349 0.59 -10.76 -17.80
C LEU A 349 1.84 -11.63 -18.00
N GLU A 350 1.90 -12.43 -19.06
CA GLU A 350 3.05 -13.29 -19.35
C GLU A 350 4.25 -12.52 -19.91
N THR A 351 4.03 -11.53 -20.76
CA THR A 351 5.11 -10.84 -21.49
C THR A 351 5.66 -9.62 -20.78
N LYS A 352 4.80 -8.82 -20.12
CA LYS A 352 5.15 -7.53 -19.50
C LYS A 352 4.87 -7.47 -17.99
N GLY A 353 4.13 -8.44 -17.47
CA GLY A 353 3.81 -8.55 -16.05
C GLY A 353 2.64 -7.68 -15.58
N ALA A 354 2.28 -7.84 -14.32
CA ALA A 354 1.08 -7.26 -13.74
C ALA A 354 1.05 -5.72 -13.71
N VAL A 355 2.21 -5.07 -13.52
CA VAL A 355 2.30 -3.60 -13.48
C VAL A 355 1.96 -2.99 -14.85
N ALA A 356 2.43 -3.60 -15.94
CA ALA A 356 2.11 -3.15 -17.29
C ALA A 356 0.66 -3.45 -17.66
N ALA A 357 0.12 -4.59 -17.22
CA ALA A 357 -1.31 -4.91 -17.39
C ALA A 357 -2.19 -3.87 -16.66
N PHE A 358 -1.82 -3.50 -15.43
CA PHE A 358 -2.50 -2.46 -14.67
C PHE A 358 -2.50 -1.12 -15.40
N SER A 359 -1.34 -0.64 -15.83
CA SER A 359 -1.21 0.67 -16.47
C SER A 359 -1.96 0.73 -17.80
N THR A 360 -1.95 -0.36 -18.57
CA THR A 360 -2.71 -0.48 -19.83
C THR A 360 -4.22 -0.43 -19.57
N GLY A 361 -4.71 -1.19 -18.59
CA GLY A 361 -6.12 -1.18 -18.20
C GLY A 361 -6.60 0.19 -17.70
N VAL A 362 -5.80 0.85 -16.84
CA VAL A 362 -6.13 2.20 -16.35
C VAL A 362 -6.09 3.23 -17.47
N ALA A 363 -5.15 3.13 -18.42
CA ALA A 363 -5.09 4.04 -19.56
C ALA A 363 -6.34 3.94 -20.44
N ASN A 364 -6.91 2.74 -20.61
CA ASN A 364 -8.16 2.55 -21.33
C ASN A 364 -9.35 3.26 -20.68
N PHE A 365 -9.33 3.46 -19.35
CA PHE A 365 -10.36 4.22 -18.63
C PHE A 365 -10.25 5.73 -18.80
N ILE A 366 -9.08 6.22 -19.20
CA ILE A 366 -8.78 7.66 -19.24
C ILE A 366 -8.77 8.18 -20.69
N ASN A 367 -8.39 7.34 -21.66
CA ASN A 367 -8.23 7.74 -23.05
C ASN A 367 -9.47 7.54 -23.93
N ASN A 368 -10.46 6.78 -23.46
CA ASN A 368 -11.76 6.61 -24.12
C ASN A 368 -12.82 7.41 -23.37
#